data_AF-A0A1E3P3S7-F1
#
_entry.id   AF-A0A1E3P3S7-F1
#
_cell.length_a   1.000
_cell.length_b   1.000
_cell.length_c   1.000
_cell.angle_alpha   90.00
_cell.angle_beta   90.00
_cell.angle_gamma   90.00
#
_symmetry.space_group_name_H-M   'P 1'
#
loop_
_entity.id
_entity.type
_entity.pdbx_description
1 polymer ?
#
loop_
_entity_poly.entity_id
_entity_poly.type
_entity_poly.pdbx_seq_one_letter_code
_entity_poly.pdbx_strand_id
1 'polypeptide(L)'
;MSAIKSSVNRIIKKVTTKHGLLGDYDYKYLFTPKIPFVKKQSQIQPFFGLNSDMPLLLGFLLGLQHSLSMLAGVVAPPLIIASSAHLSGEASQYLVSVSLIVSGILSLIQITRFHIYKTKYYIGTGLVSVVGTSFATITIVQKAIPMMYANGECPVDADGNFLPCPDGYGAILGTGCVCALLEIFLSFMPPKILQKLFPPMVTGPVVLLIGVHLISSGFSDWLGGSGCSSGKTMCPSNTAPHPLPWGSAQFIGLGFLVFVVIIICEKWGAPIMKSCAVIVGLLVGCIVAAACNYFDRSGIDQSPAVTFIWVHTFKLSVYGPAVLPMLATYIVLMMEAIGDITATCDVSRLEVEGEVYDSRIQGGILADGFNGLLSCLCTMTPMSTFAQNNGVISITKCANRMAGYWCCFFLIVMGIFAKFAAALVSIPKAVLGGMTTFLFTSVAVSGLSIISTVPFTRRNRFILTASLVLGLGSTMVDGWFDKVFTYDGDNRSLKGFFNAIVLVLETGFAVTGFVGVFLNLFIGEEEEEDTAPMYLEGDEVHELDNQSAELEGSSASMSKEQVMNQTKS
;
A
#
# COMPACT_ATOMS: atom_id res chain seq x y z
N MET A 1 -28.44 18.49 25.43
CA MET A 1 -28.49 17.78 26.73
C MET A 1 -29.15 16.38 26.66
N SER A 2 -30.31 16.21 26.00
CA SER A 2 -31.01 14.92 25.88
C SER A 2 -30.18 13.80 25.21
N ALA A 3 -29.54 14.09 24.06
CA ALA A 3 -28.71 13.11 23.35
C ALA A 3 -27.45 12.67 24.12
N ILE A 4 -26.87 13.57 24.91
CA ILE A 4 -25.70 13.27 25.76
C ILE A 4 -26.13 12.36 26.92
N LYS A 5 -27.27 12.65 27.55
CA LYS A 5 -27.81 11.85 28.66
C LYS A 5 -28.23 10.44 28.21
N SER A 6 -28.78 10.29 27.00
CA SER A 6 -29.10 8.99 26.41
C SER A 6 -27.84 8.19 26.03
N SER A 7 -26.80 8.87 25.54
CA SER A 7 -25.51 8.26 25.20
C SER A 7 -24.79 7.74 26.45
N VAL A 8 -24.78 8.53 27.53
CA VAL A 8 -24.22 8.13 28.84
C VAL A 8 -24.98 6.93 29.42
N ASN A 9 -26.31 6.94 29.39
CA ASN A 9 -27.11 5.79 29.87
C ASN A 9 -26.90 4.53 29.03
N ARG A 10 -26.67 4.66 27.71
CA ARG A 10 -26.36 3.52 26.82
C ARG A 10 -24.97 2.94 27.11
N ILE A 11 -23.99 3.81 27.40
CA ILE A 11 -22.64 3.39 27.84
C ILE A 11 -22.73 2.67 29.20
N ILE A 12 -23.43 3.25 30.18
CA ILE A 12 -23.61 2.64 31.50
C ILE A 12 -24.27 1.27 31.37
N LYS A 13 -25.35 1.14 30.58
CA LYS A 13 -25.98 -0.16 30.34
C LYS A 13 -25.05 -1.15 29.64
N LYS A 14 -24.23 -0.72 28.67
CA LYS A 14 -23.27 -1.62 28.00
C LYS A 14 -22.18 -2.14 28.94
N VAL A 15 -21.70 -1.31 29.87
CA VAL A 15 -20.65 -1.69 30.82
C VAL A 15 -21.21 -2.48 32.01
N THR A 16 -22.46 -2.24 32.42
CA THR A 16 -23.05 -2.92 33.60
C THR A 16 -23.88 -4.17 33.30
N THR A 17 -24.32 -4.40 32.06
CA THR A 17 -25.15 -5.57 31.72
C THR A 17 -24.36 -6.70 31.05
N LYS A 18 -24.66 -7.96 31.42
CA LYS A 18 -24.05 -9.17 30.83
C LYS A 18 -24.25 -9.25 29.31
N HIS A 19 -25.42 -8.83 28.80
CA HIS A 19 -25.68 -8.74 27.36
C HIS A 19 -24.88 -7.64 26.66
N GLY A 20 -24.53 -6.54 27.33
CA GLY A 20 -23.69 -5.49 26.76
C GLY A 20 -22.20 -5.85 26.70
N LEU A 21 -21.72 -6.60 27.70
CA LEU A 21 -20.33 -7.06 27.78
C LEU A 21 -20.04 -8.27 26.89
N LEU A 22 -20.81 -9.35 27.07
CA LEU A 22 -20.62 -10.64 26.39
C LEU A 22 -21.56 -10.83 25.20
N GLY A 23 -22.82 -10.42 25.33
CA GLY A 23 -23.85 -10.67 24.31
C GLY A 23 -24.04 -12.16 24.01
N ASP A 24 -24.80 -12.45 22.96
CA ASP A 24 -25.18 -13.82 22.57
C ASP A 24 -24.41 -14.33 21.33
N TYR A 25 -23.16 -13.86 21.16
CA TYR A 25 -22.32 -14.24 20.03
C TYR A 25 -21.60 -15.59 20.25
N ASP A 26 -21.46 -16.41 19.21
CA ASP A 26 -20.70 -17.66 19.27
C ASP A 26 -19.18 -17.41 19.21
N TYR A 27 -18.59 -17.10 20.37
CA TYR A 27 -17.15 -16.90 20.50
C TYR A 27 -16.32 -18.16 20.18
N LYS A 28 -16.90 -19.37 20.31
CA LYS A 28 -16.18 -20.61 20.03
C LYS A 28 -15.83 -20.69 18.54
N TYR A 29 -16.71 -20.18 17.67
CA TYR A 29 -16.49 -20.14 16.23
C TYR A 29 -15.24 -19.35 15.84
N LEU A 30 -14.99 -18.20 16.47
CA LEU A 30 -13.84 -17.32 16.19
C LEU A 30 -12.49 -18.04 16.36
N PHE A 31 -12.42 -19.00 17.27
CA PHE A 31 -11.20 -19.74 17.62
C PHE A 31 -11.18 -21.18 17.13
N THR A 32 -12.25 -21.67 16.49
CA THR A 32 -12.28 -23.07 16.02
C THR A 32 -11.66 -23.18 14.62
N PRO A 33 -10.50 -23.84 14.45
CA PRO A 33 -9.88 -24.03 13.15
C PRO A 33 -10.70 -24.98 12.26
N LYS A 34 -10.48 -24.91 10.94
CA LYS A 34 -11.03 -25.88 9.99
C LYS A 34 -10.15 -27.13 10.03
N ILE A 35 -10.57 -28.13 10.81
CA ILE A 35 -9.87 -29.42 10.89
C ILE A 35 -9.93 -30.07 9.50
N PRO A 36 -8.79 -30.54 8.96
CA PRO A 36 -8.77 -31.25 7.69
C PRO A 36 -9.69 -32.48 7.77
N PHE A 37 -10.43 -32.74 6.69
CA PHE A 37 -11.31 -33.91 6.51
C PHE A 37 -12.63 -33.93 7.31
N VAL A 38 -12.98 -32.85 8.03
CA VAL A 38 -14.30 -32.73 8.71
C VAL A 38 -15.20 -31.74 7.95
N LYS A 39 -16.33 -32.20 7.40
CA LYS A 39 -17.35 -31.33 6.79
C LYS A 39 -18.10 -30.57 7.90
N LYS A 40 -17.86 -29.25 8.01
CA LYS A 40 -18.63 -28.37 8.90
C LYS A 40 -19.79 -27.74 8.13
N GLN A 41 -20.97 -27.66 8.76
CA GLN A 41 -22.09 -26.87 8.21
C GLN A 41 -21.68 -25.41 8.07
N SER A 42 -21.99 -24.81 6.91
CA SER A 42 -21.81 -23.37 6.69
C SER A 42 -22.79 -22.62 7.58
N GLN A 43 -22.30 -22.03 8.68
CA GLN A 43 -23.11 -21.11 9.48
C GLN A 43 -23.06 -19.73 8.84
N ILE A 44 -24.24 -19.17 8.56
CA ILE A 44 -24.40 -17.80 8.07
C ILE A 44 -24.02 -16.86 9.21
N GLN A 45 -22.95 -16.09 9.03
CA GLN A 45 -22.49 -15.13 10.03
C GLN A 45 -23.37 -13.87 9.99
N PRO A 46 -23.75 -13.30 11.15
CA PRO A 46 -24.42 -12.02 11.19
C PRO A 46 -23.45 -10.92 10.73
N PHE A 47 -23.89 -10.07 9.80
CA PHE A 47 -23.11 -8.94 9.33
C PHE A 47 -23.31 -7.74 10.27
N PHE A 48 -22.24 -7.23 10.87
CA PHE A 48 -22.27 -6.05 11.73
C PHE A 48 -22.03 -4.79 10.89
N GLY A 49 -23.08 -4.02 10.64
CA GLY A 49 -22.98 -2.73 9.95
C GLY A 49 -22.29 -1.64 10.78
N LEU A 50 -21.95 -0.51 10.13
CA LEU A 50 -21.15 0.60 10.69
C LEU A 50 -21.52 1.05 12.10
N ASN A 51 -22.82 1.21 12.37
CA ASN A 51 -23.38 1.76 13.62
C ASN A 51 -24.22 0.72 14.39
N SER A 52 -24.06 -0.56 14.09
CA SER A 52 -24.78 -1.62 14.77
C SER A 52 -24.38 -1.71 16.25
N ASP A 53 -25.29 -2.16 17.11
CA ASP A 53 -24.91 -2.48 18.49
C ASP A 53 -24.11 -3.79 18.52
N MET A 54 -22.90 -3.69 19.06
CA MET A 54 -21.97 -4.81 19.22
C MET A 54 -21.57 -4.95 20.70
N PRO A 55 -21.42 -6.18 21.22
CA PRO A 55 -20.87 -6.43 22.55
C PRO A 55 -19.46 -5.88 22.68
N LEU A 56 -19.12 -5.35 23.86
CA LEU A 56 -17.82 -4.74 24.10
C LEU A 56 -16.66 -5.72 23.92
N LEU A 57 -16.82 -6.96 24.41
CA LEU A 57 -15.79 -7.99 24.26
C LEU A 57 -15.56 -8.36 22.79
N LEU A 58 -16.63 -8.48 22.00
CA LEU A 58 -16.51 -8.76 20.56
C LEU A 58 -15.79 -7.61 19.84
N GLY A 59 -16.17 -6.36 20.15
CA GLY A 59 -15.46 -5.20 19.60
C GLY A 59 -13.99 -5.14 19.99
N PHE A 60 -13.65 -5.50 21.24
CA PHE A 60 -12.28 -5.59 21.72
C PHE A 60 -11.48 -6.69 20.99
N LEU A 61 -12.04 -7.89 20.85
CA LEU A 61 -11.37 -9.00 20.15
C LEU A 61 -11.18 -8.72 18.65
N LEU A 62 -12.21 -8.20 17.98
CA LEU A 62 -12.11 -7.82 16.57
C LEU A 62 -11.17 -6.63 16.37
N GLY A 63 -11.15 -5.66 17.29
CA GLY A 63 -10.17 -4.57 17.29
C GLY A 63 -8.74 -5.07 17.43
N LEU A 64 -8.50 -6.06 18.31
CA LEU A 64 -7.20 -6.70 18.43
C LEU A 64 -6.82 -7.41 17.12
N GLN A 65 -7.75 -8.16 16.52
CA GLN A 65 -7.55 -8.81 15.24
C GLN A 65 -7.17 -7.80 14.13
N HIS A 66 -7.92 -6.69 14.00
CA HIS A 66 -7.57 -5.62 13.07
C HIS A 66 -6.15 -5.10 13.32
N SER A 67 -5.81 -4.80 14.59
CA SER A 67 -4.48 -4.27 14.92
C SER A 67 -3.35 -5.24 14.57
N LEU A 68 -3.54 -6.54 14.81
CA LEU A 68 -2.57 -7.58 14.45
C LEU A 68 -2.48 -7.77 12.93
N SER A 69 -3.60 -7.73 12.21
CA SER A 69 -3.61 -7.84 10.75
C SER A 69 -2.79 -6.73 10.06
N MET A 70 -2.80 -5.53 10.62
CA MET A 70 -2.13 -4.36 10.02
C MET A 70 -0.73 -4.12 10.57
N LEU A 71 -0.38 -4.76 11.69
CA LEU A 71 0.91 -4.62 12.38
C LEU A 71 2.09 -4.76 11.41
N ALA A 72 2.08 -5.79 10.56
CA ALA A 72 3.12 -6.03 9.56
C ALA A 72 3.33 -4.83 8.63
N GLY A 73 2.24 -4.28 8.09
CA GLY A 73 2.30 -3.15 7.18
C GLY A 73 2.66 -1.83 7.85
N VAL A 74 2.34 -1.64 9.14
CA VAL A 74 2.71 -0.42 9.89
C VAL A 74 4.17 -0.46 10.34
N VAL A 75 4.71 -1.64 10.61
CA VAL A 75 6.08 -1.84 11.14
C VAL A 75 7.13 -1.95 10.03
N ALA A 76 6.78 -2.52 8.87
CA ALA A 76 7.76 -2.73 7.80
C ALA A 76 8.35 -1.41 7.23
N PRO A 77 7.56 -0.37 6.90
CA PRO A 77 8.10 0.88 6.36
C PRO A 77 9.14 1.58 7.24
N PRO A 78 8.93 1.83 8.55
CA PRO A 78 9.95 2.46 9.38
C PRO A 78 11.22 1.63 9.49
N LEU A 79 11.13 0.29 9.50
CA LEU A 79 12.31 -0.58 9.48
C LEU A 79 13.12 -0.44 8.18
N ILE A 80 12.43 -0.45 7.04
CA ILE A 80 13.08 -0.31 5.73
C ILE A 80 13.70 1.07 5.59
N ILE A 81 12.95 2.13 5.92
CA ILE A 81 13.42 3.51 5.87
C ILE A 81 14.61 3.74 6.80
N ALA A 82 14.55 3.25 8.04
CA ALA A 82 15.65 3.36 8.98
C ALA A 82 16.90 2.64 8.46
N SER A 83 16.73 1.46 7.85
CA SER A 83 17.84 0.72 7.22
C SER A 83 18.43 1.44 6.02
N SER A 84 17.61 2.09 5.18
CA SER A 84 18.06 2.85 4.01
C SER A 84 18.76 4.16 4.39
N ALA A 85 18.35 4.80 5.49
CA ALA A 85 18.99 6.00 6.03
C ALA A 85 20.13 5.71 7.03
N HIS A 86 20.52 4.44 7.17
CA HIS A 86 21.57 3.97 8.09
C HIS A 86 21.36 4.45 9.54
N LEU A 87 20.11 4.58 9.99
CA LEU A 87 19.80 5.06 11.34
C LEU A 87 20.24 4.05 12.40
N SER A 88 20.47 4.56 13.62
CA SER A 88 20.83 3.71 14.76
C SER A 88 19.71 2.73 15.12
N GLY A 89 20.06 1.66 15.85
CA GLY A 89 19.08 0.72 16.39
C GLY A 89 18.04 1.42 17.28
N GLU A 90 18.47 2.35 18.12
CA GLU A 90 17.59 3.17 18.96
C GLU A 90 16.59 3.99 18.13
N ALA A 91 17.07 4.69 17.10
CA ALA A 91 16.19 5.45 16.20
C ALA A 91 15.21 4.56 15.45
N SER A 92 15.63 3.34 15.07
CA SER A 92 14.74 2.35 14.44
C SER A 92 13.63 1.89 15.39
N GLN A 93 13.95 1.61 16.65
CA GLN A 93 12.99 1.22 17.69
C GLN A 93 12.00 2.35 17.97
N TYR A 94 12.49 3.58 18.02
CA TYR A 94 11.68 4.78 18.12
C TYR A 94 10.70 4.90 16.94
N LEU A 95 11.19 4.81 15.70
CA LEU A 95 10.34 4.94 14.51
C LEU A 95 9.26 3.86 14.44
N VAL A 96 9.55 2.62 14.81
CA VAL A 96 8.54 1.55 14.89
C VAL A 96 7.47 1.89 15.93
N SER A 97 7.88 2.35 17.11
CA SER A 97 6.95 2.74 18.19
C SER A 97 6.05 3.89 17.76
N VAL A 98 6.66 4.96 17.21
CA VAL A 98 5.93 6.15 16.78
C VAL A 98 5.05 5.87 15.58
N SER A 99 5.46 5.01 14.65
CA SER A 99 4.61 4.51 13.57
C SER A 99 3.30 3.93 14.13
N LEU A 100 3.37 3.06 15.14
CA LEU A 100 2.19 2.47 15.77
C LEU A 100 1.30 3.51 16.47
N ILE A 101 1.91 4.43 17.25
CA ILE A 101 1.16 5.48 17.95
C ILE A 101 0.45 6.39 16.95
N VAL A 102 1.20 6.89 15.97
CA VAL A 102 0.71 7.87 14.98
C VAL A 102 -0.32 7.21 14.07
N SER A 103 -0.07 6.01 13.54
CA SER A 103 -1.08 5.26 12.77
C SER A 103 -2.38 5.06 13.55
N GLY A 104 -2.31 4.76 14.85
CA GLY A 104 -3.49 4.68 15.71
C GLY A 104 -4.24 6.01 15.83
N ILE A 105 -3.53 7.13 16.06
CA ILE A 105 -4.14 8.47 16.17
C ILE A 105 -4.76 8.92 14.83
N LEU A 106 -4.04 8.79 13.73
CA LEU A 106 -4.49 9.21 12.41
C LEU A 106 -5.65 8.34 11.91
N SER A 107 -5.66 7.05 12.26
CA SER A 107 -6.80 6.17 12.05
C SER A 107 -8.05 6.64 12.80
N LEU A 108 -7.92 7.18 14.02
CA LEU A 108 -9.07 7.77 14.72
C LEU A 108 -9.66 8.91 13.90
N ILE A 109 -8.81 9.81 13.37
CA ILE A 109 -9.24 10.94 12.53
C ILE A 109 -9.99 10.42 11.29
N GLN A 110 -9.43 9.41 10.61
CA GLN A 110 -10.00 8.85 9.38
C GLN A 110 -11.32 8.09 9.62
N ILE A 111 -11.42 7.33 10.72
CA ILE A 111 -12.62 6.56 11.09
C ILE A 111 -13.75 7.48 11.54
N THR A 112 -13.41 8.56 12.25
CA THR A 112 -14.37 9.60 12.57
C THR A 112 -14.78 10.37 11.33
N ARG A 113 -15.96 10.97 11.34
CA ARG A 113 -16.42 11.85 10.26
C ARG A 113 -16.75 13.20 10.87
N PHE A 114 -15.75 14.05 11.01
CA PHE A 114 -15.91 15.40 11.57
C PHE A 114 -16.49 16.33 10.52
N HIS A 115 -17.63 16.95 10.81
CA HIS A 115 -18.21 17.95 9.93
C HIS A 115 -17.50 19.29 10.13
N ILE A 116 -16.98 19.89 9.05
CA ILE A 116 -16.35 21.21 9.12
C ILE A 116 -17.45 22.26 9.22
N TYR A 117 -17.54 22.91 10.38
CA TYR A 117 -18.56 23.90 10.71
C TYR A 117 -18.71 24.97 9.60
N LYS A 118 -19.96 25.20 9.16
CA LYS A 118 -20.35 26.14 8.08
C LYS A 118 -19.93 25.77 6.65
N THR A 119 -19.43 24.55 6.41
CA THR A 119 -19.12 24.09 5.05
C THR A 119 -19.86 22.77 4.75
N LYS A 120 -19.87 22.34 3.48
CA LYS A 120 -20.40 21.02 3.09
C LYS A 120 -19.41 19.87 3.30
N TYR A 121 -18.20 20.18 3.78
CA TYR A 121 -17.08 19.26 3.81
C TYR A 121 -16.98 18.51 5.13
N TYR A 122 -16.41 17.31 5.06
CA TYR A 122 -16.13 16.45 6.21
C TYR A 122 -14.64 16.11 6.22
N ILE A 123 -14.10 15.82 7.40
CA ILE A 123 -12.78 15.23 7.58
C ILE A 123 -13.00 13.80 8.07
N GLY A 124 -12.47 12.84 7.31
CA GLY A 124 -12.57 11.42 7.57
C GLY A 124 -13.75 10.76 6.83
N THR A 125 -13.67 9.43 6.72
CA THR A 125 -14.56 8.61 5.87
C THR A 125 -15.82 8.19 6.60
N GLY A 126 -15.78 8.12 7.93
CA GLY A 126 -16.86 7.53 8.72
C GLY A 126 -16.99 6.01 8.52
N LEU A 127 -15.94 5.35 8.04
CA LEU A 127 -15.81 3.90 7.83
C LEU A 127 -14.71 3.34 8.73
N VAL A 128 -14.49 2.03 8.71
CA VAL A 128 -13.31 1.42 9.36
C VAL A 128 -12.09 1.63 8.47
N SER A 129 -11.71 2.88 8.21
CA SER A 129 -10.56 3.25 7.38
C SER A 129 -9.33 3.43 8.26
N VAL A 130 -8.45 2.43 8.27
CA VAL A 130 -7.23 2.47 9.08
C VAL A 130 -6.13 3.11 8.23
N VAL A 131 -5.32 3.94 8.87
CA VAL A 131 -4.19 4.65 8.29
C VAL A 131 -2.88 3.99 8.72
N GLY A 132 -1.93 3.86 7.78
CA GLY A 132 -0.59 3.36 8.03
C GLY A 132 0.43 4.04 7.13
N THR A 133 1.72 3.82 7.42
CA THR A 133 2.80 4.39 6.61
C THR A 133 2.76 3.87 5.18
N SER A 134 2.72 4.78 4.19
CA SER A 134 2.63 4.35 2.80
C SER A 134 3.92 3.71 2.30
N PHE A 135 3.75 2.63 1.57
CA PHE A 135 4.80 1.94 0.83
C PHE A 135 5.36 2.78 -0.33
N ALA A 136 4.58 3.71 -0.88
CA ALA A 136 5.04 4.58 -1.95
C ALA A 136 6.19 5.51 -1.51
N THR A 137 6.24 5.91 -0.23
CA THR A 137 7.34 6.75 0.26
C THR A 137 8.65 5.97 0.39
N ILE A 138 8.61 4.65 0.58
CA ILE A 138 9.83 3.84 0.70
C ILE A 138 10.68 3.97 -0.56
N THR A 139 10.07 3.98 -1.74
CA THR A 139 10.81 4.09 -3.01
C THR A 139 11.53 5.44 -3.13
N ILE A 140 10.88 6.53 -2.70
CA ILE A 140 11.49 7.86 -2.68
C ILE A 140 12.68 7.86 -1.73
N VAL A 141 12.54 7.32 -0.51
CA VAL A 141 13.63 7.26 0.46
C VAL A 141 14.80 6.43 -0.09
N GLN A 142 14.51 5.26 -0.66
CA GLN A 142 15.52 4.35 -1.21
C GLN A 142 16.31 4.94 -2.38
N LYS A 143 15.74 5.91 -3.12
CA LYS A 143 16.42 6.58 -4.24
C LYS A 143 17.01 7.94 -3.83
N ALA A 144 16.32 8.71 -3.00
CA ALA A 144 16.76 10.03 -2.55
C ALA A 144 17.94 9.95 -1.58
N ILE A 145 17.94 9.03 -0.62
CA ILE A 145 19.02 8.94 0.37
C ILE A 145 20.38 8.62 -0.28
N PRO A 146 20.52 7.60 -1.16
CA PRO A 146 21.78 7.38 -1.88
C PRO A 146 22.23 8.58 -2.71
N MET A 147 21.29 9.30 -3.32
CA MET A 147 21.58 10.53 -4.04
C MET A 147 22.09 11.65 -3.12
N MET A 148 21.58 11.76 -1.89
CA MET A 148 22.06 12.70 -0.88
C MET A 148 23.48 12.35 -0.40
N TYR A 149 23.83 11.06 -0.28
CA TYR A 149 25.22 10.64 -0.05
C TYR A 149 26.12 11.02 -1.24
N ALA A 150 25.70 10.74 -2.48
CA ALA A 150 26.46 11.06 -3.68
C ALA A 150 26.69 12.57 -3.86
N ASN A 151 25.75 13.41 -3.40
CA ASN A 151 25.87 14.87 -3.43
C ASN A 151 26.64 15.46 -2.23
N GLY A 152 27.05 14.64 -1.26
CA GLY A 152 27.78 15.08 -0.06
C GLY A 152 26.92 15.75 1.00
N GLU A 153 25.59 15.60 0.95
CA GLU A 153 24.67 16.10 1.98
C GLU A 153 24.61 15.18 3.19
N CYS A 154 24.79 13.87 2.99
CA CYS A 154 24.87 12.87 4.04
C CYS A 154 26.33 12.48 4.35
N PRO A 155 26.65 12.19 5.62
CA PRO A 155 28.03 11.89 6.04
C PRO A 155 28.50 10.51 5.54
N VAL A 156 29.73 10.43 5.05
CA VAL A 156 30.40 9.17 4.72
C VAL A 156 31.68 9.04 5.54
N ASP A 157 32.02 7.82 5.95
CA ASP A 157 33.26 7.54 6.67
C ASP A 157 34.48 7.56 5.72
N ALA A 158 35.69 7.64 6.28
CA ALA A 158 36.94 7.64 5.52
C ALA A 158 37.12 6.38 4.65
N ASP A 159 36.52 5.27 5.07
CA ASP A 159 36.51 3.98 4.34
C ASP A 159 35.40 3.89 3.27
N GLY A 160 34.62 4.95 3.06
CA GLY A 160 33.52 5.00 2.09
C GLY A 160 32.22 4.34 2.56
N ASN A 161 32.12 4.00 3.85
CA ASN A 161 30.89 3.47 4.44
C ASN A 161 29.88 4.59 4.72
N PHE A 162 28.60 4.32 4.47
CA PHE A 162 27.52 5.26 4.76
C PHE A 162 27.30 5.39 6.28
N LEU A 163 27.41 6.61 6.81
CA LEU A 163 27.12 6.93 8.21
C LEU A 163 25.64 7.31 8.39
N PRO A 164 25.06 7.25 9.61
CA PRO A 164 23.66 7.61 9.84
C PRO A 164 23.32 9.02 9.32
N CYS A 165 22.26 9.15 8.51
CA CYS A 165 21.83 10.43 7.94
C CYS A 165 20.45 10.90 8.47
N PRO A 166 20.35 11.32 9.75
CA PRO A 166 19.09 11.81 10.32
C PRO A 166 18.61 13.12 9.68
N ASP A 167 19.54 13.97 9.22
CA ASP A 167 19.20 15.22 8.53
C ASP A 167 18.58 14.96 7.15
N GLY A 168 19.06 13.94 6.43
CA GLY A 168 18.45 13.51 5.17
C GLY A 168 17.03 13.00 5.36
N TYR A 169 16.80 12.19 6.40
CA TYR A 169 15.46 11.77 6.79
C TYR A 169 14.56 12.96 7.14
N GLY A 170 15.05 13.89 7.95
CA GLY A 170 14.33 15.13 8.30
C GLY A 170 14.00 16.01 7.10
N ALA A 171 14.86 16.00 6.07
CA ALA A 171 14.61 16.71 4.82
C ALA A 171 13.48 16.06 3.99
N ILE A 172 13.41 14.73 3.97
CA ILE A 172 12.29 14.00 3.34
C ILE A 172 10.98 14.27 4.08
N LEU A 173 10.99 14.28 5.42
CA LEU A 173 9.82 14.62 6.22
C LEU A 173 9.34 16.05 5.96
N GLY A 174 10.25 17.03 5.92
CA GLY A 174 9.90 18.42 5.65
C GLY A 174 9.35 18.62 4.23
N THR A 175 9.94 17.97 3.22
CA THR A 175 9.38 17.90 1.86
C THR A 175 8.00 17.26 1.85
N GLY A 176 7.81 16.16 2.61
CA GLY A 176 6.54 15.47 2.81
C GLY A 176 5.45 16.39 3.38
N CYS A 177 5.76 17.16 4.43
CA CYS A 177 4.83 18.15 5.01
C CYS A 177 4.33 19.16 3.97
N VAL A 178 5.24 19.72 3.17
CA VAL A 178 4.89 20.76 2.18
C VAL A 178 4.07 20.15 1.05
N CYS A 179 4.46 18.97 0.57
CA CYS A 179 3.76 18.31 -0.54
C CYS A 179 2.38 17.77 -0.14
N ALA A 180 2.14 17.47 1.15
CA ALA A 180 0.83 17.09 1.66
C ALA A 180 -0.26 18.13 1.37
N LEU A 181 0.13 19.41 1.28
CA LEU A 181 -0.77 20.49 0.93
C LEU A 181 -1.40 20.29 -0.45
N LEU A 182 -0.69 19.66 -1.40
CA LEU A 182 -1.23 19.36 -2.72
C LEU A 182 -2.47 18.47 -2.59
N GLU A 183 -2.37 17.35 -1.87
CA GLU A 183 -3.49 16.44 -1.67
C GLU A 183 -4.65 17.11 -0.94
N ILE A 184 -4.35 17.90 0.10
CA ILE A 184 -5.36 18.70 0.81
C ILE A 184 -6.10 19.63 -0.16
N PHE A 185 -5.39 20.33 -1.04
CA PHE A 185 -6.02 21.22 -2.02
C PHE A 185 -6.82 20.45 -3.08
N LEU A 186 -6.30 19.32 -3.58
CA LEU A 186 -6.98 18.46 -4.54
C LEU A 186 -8.25 17.82 -3.93
N SER A 187 -8.29 17.58 -2.62
CA SER A 187 -9.47 17.06 -1.93
C SER A 187 -10.70 17.98 -2.03
N PHE A 188 -10.52 19.26 -2.31
CA PHE A 188 -11.64 20.19 -2.54
C PHE A 188 -12.17 20.15 -3.97
N MET A 189 -11.53 19.41 -4.88
CA MET A 189 -12.03 19.18 -6.22
C MET A 189 -13.20 18.17 -6.21
N PRO A 190 -14.13 18.27 -7.16
CA PRO A 190 -15.20 17.28 -7.32
C PRO A 190 -14.63 15.85 -7.49
N PRO A 191 -15.07 14.86 -6.69
CA PRO A 191 -14.59 13.48 -6.78
C PRO A 191 -14.71 12.87 -8.18
N LYS A 192 -15.76 13.22 -8.92
CA LYS A 192 -15.97 12.79 -10.31
C LYS A 192 -14.85 13.22 -11.25
N ILE A 193 -14.25 14.40 -11.03
CA ILE A 193 -13.12 14.87 -11.83
C ILE A 193 -11.88 14.05 -11.49
N LEU A 194 -11.64 13.78 -10.20
CA LEU A 194 -10.52 12.95 -9.76
C LEU A 194 -10.62 11.52 -10.31
N GLN A 195 -11.80 10.90 -10.24
CA GLN A 195 -12.06 9.57 -10.80
C GLN A 195 -11.90 9.54 -12.33
N LYS A 196 -12.24 10.63 -13.02
CA LYS A 196 -12.03 10.75 -14.47
C LYS A 196 -10.56 10.94 -14.84
N LEU A 197 -9.81 11.69 -14.04
CA LEU A 197 -8.36 11.90 -14.24
C LEU A 197 -7.56 10.63 -13.90
N PHE A 198 -8.02 9.90 -12.89
CA PHE A 198 -7.33 8.74 -12.34
C PHE A 198 -8.27 7.52 -12.30
N PRO A 199 -8.68 6.99 -13.47
CA PRO A 199 -9.51 5.79 -13.51
C PRO A 199 -8.74 4.55 -13.05
N PRO A 200 -9.42 3.42 -12.76
CA PRO A 200 -8.76 2.17 -12.35
C PRO A 200 -7.66 1.67 -13.31
N MET A 201 -7.78 2.01 -14.60
CA MET A 201 -6.75 1.73 -15.62
C MET A 201 -5.42 2.46 -15.40
N VAL A 202 -5.42 3.54 -14.63
CA VAL A 202 -4.22 4.31 -14.26
C VAL A 202 -3.80 3.98 -12.84
N THR A 203 -4.76 3.88 -11.91
CA THR A 203 -4.45 3.63 -10.49
C THR A 203 -3.93 2.20 -10.26
N GLY A 204 -4.53 1.20 -10.91
CA GLY A 204 -4.15 -0.20 -10.76
C GLY A 204 -2.69 -0.50 -11.15
N PRO A 205 -2.20 -0.05 -12.33
CA PRO A 205 -0.80 -0.24 -12.74
C PRO A 205 0.21 0.44 -11.82
N VAL A 206 -0.14 1.61 -11.27
CA VAL A 206 0.68 2.33 -10.30
C VAL A 206 0.83 1.50 -9.02
N VAL A 207 -0.29 1.03 -8.45
CA VAL A 207 -0.29 0.18 -7.24
C VAL A 207 0.47 -1.13 -7.48
N LEU A 208 0.29 -1.75 -8.65
CA LEU A 208 1.03 -2.94 -9.06
C LEU A 208 2.54 -2.70 -9.01
N LEU A 209 3.02 -1.61 -9.60
CA LEU A 209 4.46 -1.30 -9.65
C LEU A 209 5.06 -0.94 -8.29
N ILE A 210 4.31 -0.30 -7.39
CA ILE A 210 4.75 -0.10 -6.00
C ILE A 210 5.04 -1.46 -5.35
N GLY A 211 4.11 -2.41 -5.50
CA GLY A 211 4.31 -3.78 -5.01
C GLY A 211 5.52 -4.46 -5.65
N VAL A 212 5.64 -4.41 -6.98
CA VAL A 212 6.76 -5.04 -7.72
C VAL A 212 8.12 -4.50 -7.29
N HIS A 213 8.26 -3.18 -7.13
CA HIS A 213 9.51 -2.57 -6.65
C HIS A 213 9.90 -3.08 -5.26
N LEU A 214 8.93 -3.17 -4.35
CA LEU A 214 9.18 -3.53 -2.95
C LEU A 214 9.43 -5.02 -2.74
N ILE A 215 8.93 -5.88 -3.62
CA ILE A 215 9.25 -7.32 -3.63
C ILE A 215 10.77 -7.52 -3.67
N SER A 216 11.53 -6.70 -4.42
CA SER A 216 13.00 -6.77 -4.47
C SER A 216 13.64 -6.57 -3.08
N SER A 217 13.15 -5.59 -2.31
CA SER A 217 13.61 -5.34 -0.95
C SER A 217 13.25 -6.49 0.00
N GLY A 218 12.02 -7.01 -0.09
CA GLY A 218 11.57 -8.14 0.73
C GLY A 218 12.39 -9.40 0.49
N PHE A 219 12.67 -9.73 -0.77
CA PHE A 219 13.53 -10.86 -1.12
C PHE A 219 14.98 -10.65 -0.71
N SER A 220 15.50 -9.42 -0.84
CA SER A 220 16.85 -9.09 -0.39
C SER A 220 17.02 -9.32 1.12
N ASP A 221 16.02 -8.96 1.93
CA ASP A 221 15.99 -9.25 3.36
C ASP A 221 15.82 -10.75 3.66
N TRP A 222 15.02 -11.46 2.86
CA TRP A 222 14.87 -12.91 2.98
C TRP A 222 16.23 -13.61 2.80
N LEU A 223 17.06 -13.15 1.87
CA LEU A 223 18.39 -13.69 1.62
C LEU A 223 19.45 -13.26 2.67
N GLY A 224 19.08 -12.45 3.67
CA GLY A 224 19.96 -12.03 4.77
C GLY A 224 20.21 -10.52 4.85
N GLY A 225 19.65 -9.74 3.91
CA GLY A 225 19.73 -8.28 3.88
C GLY A 225 20.62 -7.71 2.77
N SER A 226 20.34 -6.48 2.33
CA SER A 226 21.08 -5.80 1.25
C SER A 226 22.54 -5.47 1.59
N GLY A 227 22.83 -5.16 2.86
CA GLY A 227 24.16 -4.70 3.30
C GLY A 227 25.29 -5.74 3.26
N CYS A 228 24.99 -7.02 3.04
CA CYS A 228 26.02 -8.08 2.93
C CYS A 228 25.96 -8.86 1.60
N SER A 229 25.24 -8.31 0.61
CA SER A 229 25.19 -8.83 -0.77
C SER A 229 26.57 -8.84 -1.46
N SER A 230 27.47 -7.94 -1.08
CA SER A 230 28.82 -7.83 -1.67
C SER A 230 29.80 -8.94 -1.26
N GLY A 231 29.39 -9.92 -0.44
CA GLY A 231 30.18 -11.10 -0.06
C GLY A 231 31.38 -10.84 0.88
N LYS A 232 31.73 -9.57 1.14
CA LYS A 232 32.84 -9.17 2.03
C LYS A 232 32.49 -9.27 3.52
N THR A 233 31.21 -9.34 3.86
CA THR A 233 30.70 -9.28 5.23
C THR A 233 29.67 -10.38 5.44
N MET A 234 29.71 -11.07 6.57
CA MET A 234 28.69 -12.04 6.94
C MET A 234 27.44 -11.33 7.48
N CYS A 235 26.25 -11.84 7.18
CA CYS A 235 24.97 -11.30 7.64
C CYS A 235 24.55 -11.90 9.00
N PRO A 236 23.91 -11.13 9.90
CA PRO A 236 23.60 -9.70 9.80
C PRO A 236 24.80 -8.78 10.13
N SER A 237 25.82 -9.27 10.82
CA SER A 237 27.14 -8.66 10.94
C SER A 237 28.16 -9.74 11.33
N ASN A 238 29.46 -9.49 11.11
CA ASN A 238 30.52 -10.45 11.50
C ASN A 238 30.55 -10.75 13.02
N THR A 239 29.98 -9.86 13.83
CA THR A 239 29.91 -9.96 15.29
C THR A 239 28.57 -10.48 15.80
N ALA A 240 27.59 -10.67 14.91
CA ALA A 240 26.26 -11.12 15.28
C ALA A 240 26.27 -12.59 15.73
N PRO A 241 25.28 -12.99 16.55
CA PRO A 241 25.04 -14.40 16.79
C PRO A 241 24.63 -15.07 15.47
N HIS A 242 25.40 -16.08 15.06
CA HIS A 242 25.18 -16.89 13.87
C HIS A 242 25.35 -16.15 12.51
N PRO A 243 26.58 -15.64 12.22
CA PRO A 243 26.87 -14.93 10.99
C PRO A 243 26.96 -15.90 9.80
N LEU A 244 26.20 -15.66 8.74
CA LEU A 244 26.13 -16.52 7.55
C LEU A 244 26.32 -15.72 6.25
N PRO A 245 26.78 -16.36 5.17
CA PRO A 245 26.85 -15.69 3.87
C PRO A 245 25.46 -15.32 3.37
N TRP A 246 25.39 -14.26 2.58
CA TRP A 246 24.17 -13.85 1.88
C TRP A 246 23.65 -15.01 1.01
N GLY A 247 22.34 -15.24 1.06
CA GLY A 247 21.68 -16.34 0.36
C GLY A 247 21.95 -17.73 0.95
N SER A 248 22.44 -17.84 2.19
CA SER A 248 22.61 -19.14 2.85
C SER A 248 21.29 -19.92 2.94
N ALA A 249 21.38 -21.25 2.89
CA ALA A 249 20.21 -22.14 2.94
C ALA A 249 19.37 -21.94 4.22
N GLN A 250 20.01 -21.56 5.33
CA GLN A 250 19.34 -21.28 6.59
C GLN A 250 18.47 -20.02 6.52
N PHE A 251 18.94 -18.94 5.89
CA PHE A 251 18.13 -17.73 5.69
C PHE A 251 16.94 -18.00 4.77
N ILE A 252 17.17 -18.72 3.66
CA ILE A 252 16.09 -19.15 2.77
C ILE A 252 15.08 -20.00 3.55
N GLY A 253 15.56 -20.96 4.34
CA GLY A 253 14.72 -21.83 5.17
C GLY A 253 13.87 -21.07 6.20
N LEU A 254 14.42 -20.03 6.85
CA LEU A 254 13.69 -19.22 7.81
C LEU A 254 12.52 -18.45 7.17
N GLY A 255 12.78 -17.69 6.10
CA GLY A 255 11.70 -16.97 5.42
C GLY A 255 10.73 -17.90 4.70
N PHE A 256 11.19 -19.06 4.21
CA PHE A 256 10.32 -20.08 3.61
C PHE A 256 9.38 -20.68 4.65
N LEU A 257 9.88 -20.92 5.87
CA LEU A 257 9.07 -21.37 6.99
C LEU A 257 7.96 -20.36 7.30
N VAL A 258 8.27 -19.06 7.37
CA VAL A 258 7.27 -17.99 7.53
C VAL A 258 6.19 -18.12 6.46
N PHE A 259 6.58 -18.21 5.19
CA PHE A 259 5.67 -18.33 4.06
C PHE A 259 4.78 -19.58 4.14
N VAL A 260 5.35 -20.74 4.48
CA VAL A 260 4.61 -22.00 4.66
C VAL A 260 3.59 -21.88 5.79
N VAL A 261 3.95 -21.26 6.91
CA VAL A 261 3.03 -21.04 8.04
C VAL A 261 1.88 -20.12 7.63
N ILE A 262 2.13 -19.08 6.82
CA ILE A 262 1.06 -18.22 6.28
C ILE A 262 0.06 -19.06 5.47
N ILE A 263 0.54 -19.92 4.56
CA ILE A 263 -0.31 -20.81 3.75
C ILE A 263 -1.14 -21.77 4.63
N ILE A 264 -0.51 -22.37 5.63
CA ILE A 264 -1.16 -23.27 6.58
C ILE A 264 -2.26 -22.54 7.37
N CYS A 265 -1.97 -21.32 7.83
CA CYS A 265 -2.92 -20.47 8.54
C CYS A 265 -4.09 -20.08 7.63
N GLU A 266 -3.85 -19.77 6.36
CA GLU A 266 -4.93 -19.42 5.45
C GLU A 266 -5.81 -20.63 5.11
N LYS A 267 -5.20 -21.81 4.92
CA LYS A 267 -5.92 -23.04 4.56
C LYS A 267 -6.77 -23.58 5.71
N TRP A 268 -6.20 -23.69 6.92
CA TRP A 268 -6.81 -24.39 8.06
C TRP A 268 -7.10 -23.50 9.27
N GLY A 269 -6.65 -22.25 9.26
CA GLY A 269 -6.83 -21.33 10.39
C GLY A 269 -8.29 -21.00 10.67
N ALA A 270 -8.56 -20.70 11.93
CA ALA A 270 -9.81 -20.10 12.37
C ALA A 270 -9.99 -18.70 11.75
N PRO A 271 -11.20 -18.11 11.75
CA PRO A 271 -11.45 -16.78 11.19
C PRO A 271 -10.48 -15.69 11.69
N ILE A 272 -10.16 -15.67 12.98
CA ILE A 272 -9.16 -14.74 13.55
C ILE A 272 -7.77 -15.00 12.97
N MET A 273 -7.37 -16.28 12.88
CA MET A 273 -6.05 -16.67 12.39
C MET A 273 -5.86 -16.36 10.91
N LYS A 274 -6.92 -16.48 10.08
CA LYS A 274 -6.88 -16.13 8.66
C LYS A 274 -6.52 -14.66 8.46
N SER A 275 -7.22 -13.76 9.16
CA SER A 275 -6.88 -12.34 9.11
C SER A 275 -5.51 -12.01 9.70
N CYS A 276 -5.01 -12.81 10.64
CA CYS A 276 -3.70 -12.63 11.25
C CYS A 276 -2.61 -13.53 10.66
N ALA A 277 -2.84 -14.19 9.51
CA ALA A 277 -1.98 -15.25 9.01
C ALA A 277 -0.53 -14.79 8.82
N VAL A 278 -0.35 -13.57 8.32
CA VAL A 278 0.96 -12.92 8.13
C VAL A 278 1.72 -12.77 9.44
N ILE A 279 1.07 -12.28 10.51
CA ILE A 279 1.69 -12.12 11.83
C ILE A 279 1.89 -13.45 12.54
N VAL A 280 1.00 -14.43 12.36
CA VAL A 280 1.23 -15.78 12.89
C VAL A 280 2.45 -16.41 12.21
N GLY A 281 2.60 -16.24 10.90
CA GLY A 281 3.79 -16.64 10.14
C GLY A 281 5.07 -16.01 10.70
N LEU A 282 5.05 -14.69 10.88
CA LEU A 282 6.15 -13.96 11.52
C LEU A 282 6.49 -14.53 12.90
N LEU A 283 5.48 -14.69 13.76
CA LEU A 283 5.66 -15.14 15.13
C LEU A 283 6.29 -16.53 15.19
N VAL A 284 5.80 -17.48 14.39
CA VAL A 284 6.37 -18.83 14.31
C VAL A 284 7.80 -18.79 13.76
N GLY A 285 8.06 -17.98 12.73
CA GLY A 285 9.42 -17.77 12.22
C GLY A 285 10.37 -17.20 13.27
N CYS A 286 9.92 -16.23 14.06
CA CYS A 286 10.66 -15.68 15.19
C CYS A 286 10.94 -16.74 16.26
N ILE A 287 9.96 -17.58 16.62
CA ILE A 287 10.16 -18.66 17.61
C ILE A 287 11.24 -19.64 17.14
N VAL A 288 11.19 -20.05 15.88
CA VAL A 288 12.19 -20.97 15.31
C VAL A 288 13.55 -20.29 15.22
N ALA A 289 13.61 -19.04 14.79
CA ALA A 289 14.86 -18.29 14.72
C ALA A 289 15.47 -18.07 16.12
N ALA A 290 14.65 -17.89 17.17
CA ALA A 290 15.11 -17.84 18.56
C ALA A 290 15.67 -19.19 19.02
N ALA A 291 15.02 -20.30 18.66
CA ALA A 291 15.52 -21.64 18.95
C ALA A 291 16.86 -21.93 18.22
N CYS A 292 17.05 -21.36 17.03
CA CYS A 292 18.29 -21.43 16.25
C CYS A 292 19.33 -20.36 16.64
N ASN A 293 19.11 -19.59 17.71
CA ASN A 293 20.03 -18.59 18.24
C ASN A 293 20.35 -17.41 17.29
N TYR A 294 19.36 -16.94 16.52
CA TYR A 294 19.46 -15.74 15.66
C TYR A 294 19.07 -14.43 16.36
N PHE A 295 18.73 -14.47 17.65
CA PHE A 295 18.26 -13.29 18.39
C PHE A 295 19.35 -12.67 19.24
N ASP A 296 19.48 -11.35 19.13
CA ASP A 296 20.22 -10.53 20.09
C ASP A 296 19.25 -9.83 21.05
N ARG A 297 19.44 -10.09 22.35
CA ARG A 297 18.63 -9.53 23.44
C ARG A 297 19.12 -8.14 23.88
N SER A 298 20.33 -7.75 23.53
CA SER A 298 20.97 -6.53 24.02
C SER A 298 20.11 -5.27 23.77
N GLY A 299 19.57 -5.14 22.55
CA GLY A 299 18.69 -4.03 22.17
C GLY A 299 17.33 -4.05 22.86
N ILE A 300 16.80 -5.23 23.20
CA ILE A 300 15.56 -5.36 23.95
C ILE A 300 15.78 -4.92 25.38
N ASP A 301 16.85 -5.35 26.04
CA ASP A 301 17.11 -5.04 27.44
C ASP A 301 17.43 -3.56 27.67
N GLN A 302 18.18 -2.95 26.74
CA GLN A 302 18.55 -1.52 26.79
C GLN A 302 17.41 -0.55 26.45
N SER A 303 16.43 -0.99 25.65
CA SER A 303 15.35 -0.10 25.21
C SER A 303 14.48 0.41 26.37
N PRO A 304 13.94 1.64 26.29
CA PRO A 304 13.07 2.17 27.33
C PRO A 304 11.75 1.38 27.42
N ALA A 305 11.11 1.40 28.58
CA ALA A 305 9.80 0.75 28.76
C ALA A 305 8.66 1.52 28.07
N VAL A 306 8.77 2.85 28.02
CA VAL A 306 7.76 3.77 27.49
C VAL A 306 8.39 4.77 26.54
N THR A 307 7.71 5.09 25.44
CA THR A 307 8.12 6.15 24.50
C THR A 307 6.93 7.02 24.06
N PHE A 308 7.23 8.19 23.51
CA PHE A 308 6.27 9.18 23.03
C PHE A 308 6.68 9.72 21.66
N ILE A 309 5.74 10.43 21.01
CA ILE A 309 5.83 10.87 19.61
C ILE A 309 7.04 11.77 19.29
N TRP A 310 7.64 12.45 20.27
CA TRP A 310 8.78 13.35 20.04
C TRP A 310 9.96 13.08 20.97
N VAL A 311 10.15 11.82 21.40
CA VAL A 311 11.34 11.43 22.17
C VAL A 311 12.62 11.65 21.34
N HIS A 312 12.57 11.33 20.04
CA HIS A 312 13.57 11.76 19.07
C HIS A 312 12.93 12.75 18.09
N THR A 313 13.71 13.70 17.62
CA THR A 313 13.25 14.69 16.65
C THR A 313 14.24 14.78 15.50
N PHE A 314 13.71 14.96 14.29
CA PHE A 314 14.52 15.17 13.09
C PHE A 314 14.41 16.61 12.63
N LYS A 315 15.49 17.15 12.09
CA LYS A 315 15.51 18.53 11.61
C LYS A 315 14.70 18.63 10.32
N LEU A 316 13.56 19.31 10.38
CA LEU A 316 12.74 19.55 9.21
C LEU A 316 13.42 20.54 8.27
N SER A 317 13.63 20.13 7.03
CA SER A 317 14.09 20.98 5.94
C SER A 317 13.41 20.53 4.64
N VAL A 318 13.44 21.35 3.59
CA VAL A 318 12.88 20.97 2.30
C VAL A 318 14.02 20.58 1.38
N TYR A 319 14.05 19.30 0.99
CA TYR A 319 14.94 18.80 -0.05
C TYR A 319 14.31 19.02 -1.42
N GLY A 320 14.79 20.03 -2.14
CA GLY A 320 14.28 20.44 -3.46
C GLY A 320 14.14 19.29 -4.47
N PRO A 321 15.16 18.43 -4.65
CA PRO A 321 15.08 17.33 -5.61
C PRO A 321 13.99 16.30 -5.32
N ALA A 322 13.57 16.13 -4.05
CA ALA A 322 12.48 15.23 -3.70
C ALA A 322 11.08 15.85 -3.81
N VAL A 323 10.95 17.16 -4.06
CA VAL A 323 9.64 17.83 -4.12
C VAL A 323 8.77 17.21 -5.21
N LEU A 324 9.27 17.09 -6.43
CA LEU A 324 8.48 16.58 -7.56
C LEU A 324 8.07 15.09 -7.39
N PRO A 325 8.98 14.17 -7.01
CA PRO A 325 8.60 12.79 -6.66
C PRO A 325 7.63 12.70 -5.48
N MET A 326 7.76 13.58 -4.49
CA MET A 326 6.86 13.59 -3.34
C MET A 326 5.46 14.09 -3.72
N LEU A 327 5.34 15.10 -4.58
CA LEU A 327 4.06 15.54 -5.14
C LEU A 327 3.41 14.40 -5.95
N ALA A 328 4.18 13.70 -6.78
CA ALA A 328 3.69 12.53 -7.50
C ALA A 328 3.22 11.44 -6.52
N THR A 329 3.96 11.22 -5.43
CA THR A 329 3.58 10.26 -4.39
C THR A 329 2.27 10.64 -3.72
N TYR A 330 2.03 11.90 -3.35
CA TYR A 330 0.74 12.31 -2.79
C TYR A 330 -0.43 12.17 -3.77
N ILE A 331 -0.21 12.32 -5.07
CA ILE A 331 -1.23 11.98 -6.08
C ILE A 331 -1.53 10.47 -6.04
N VAL A 332 -0.48 9.65 -5.90
CA VAL A 332 -0.63 8.20 -5.74
C VAL A 332 -1.36 7.82 -4.46
N LEU A 333 -1.04 8.44 -3.32
CA LEU A 333 -1.73 8.22 -2.05
C LEU A 333 -3.22 8.56 -2.16
N MET A 334 -3.55 9.69 -2.78
CA MET A 334 -4.93 10.06 -3.04
C MET A 334 -5.67 9.01 -3.88
N MET A 335 -5.03 8.48 -4.93
CA MET A 335 -5.61 7.44 -5.79
C MET A 335 -5.81 6.12 -5.04
N GLU A 336 -4.83 5.72 -4.24
CA GLU A 336 -4.89 4.56 -3.34
C GLU A 336 -6.03 4.72 -2.33
N ALA A 337 -6.13 5.88 -1.70
CA ALA A 337 -7.19 6.20 -0.75
C ALA A 337 -8.59 6.16 -1.37
N ILE A 338 -8.78 6.68 -2.58
CA ILE A 338 -10.05 6.55 -3.32
C ILE A 338 -10.41 5.07 -3.49
N GLY A 339 -9.47 4.25 -3.97
CA GLY A 339 -9.68 2.82 -4.19
C GLY A 339 -10.02 2.09 -2.89
N ASP A 340 -9.26 2.34 -1.83
CA ASP A 340 -9.42 1.67 -0.53
C ASP A 340 -10.71 2.06 0.17
N ILE A 341 -11.13 3.32 0.09
CA ILE A 341 -12.43 3.77 0.62
C ILE A 341 -13.57 3.13 -0.16
N THR A 342 -13.44 3.03 -1.49
CA THR A 342 -14.45 2.39 -2.35
C THR A 342 -14.58 0.90 -2.02
N ALA A 343 -13.46 0.19 -1.92
CA ALA A 343 -13.43 -1.20 -1.48
C ALA A 343 -13.98 -1.35 -0.06
N THR A 344 -13.69 -0.41 0.84
CA THR A 344 -14.25 -0.39 2.20
C THR A 344 -15.78 -0.26 2.15
N CYS A 345 -16.34 0.60 1.29
CA CYS A 345 -17.78 0.73 1.10
C CYS A 345 -18.40 -0.59 0.61
N ASP A 346 -17.81 -1.22 -0.41
CA ASP A 346 -18.31 -2.48 -0.98
C ASP A 346 -18.31 -3.62 0.05
N VAL A 347 -17.16 -3.87 0.72
CA VAL A 347 -17.09 -4.92 1.76
C VAL A 347 -17.96 -4.60 2.98
N SER A 348 -18.26 -3.31 3.20
CA SER A 348 -19.17 -2.84 4.25
C SER A 348 -20.65 -2.85 3.83
N ARG A 349 -20.97 -3.26 2.59
CA ARG A 349 -22.32 -3.25 2.01
C ARG A 349 -22.98 -1.87 2.02
N LEU A 350 -22.21 -0.86 1.67
CA LEU A 350 -22.64 0.53 1.54
C LEU A 350 -22.70 0.94 0.08
N GLU A 351 -23.24 2.13 -0.16
CA GLU A 351 -23.29 2.70 -1.49
C GLU A 351 -21.87 2.98 -2.03
N VAL A 352 -21.62 2.54 -3.27
CA VAL A 352 -20.38 2.81 -4.02
C VAL A 352 -20.55 3.92 -5.06
N GLU A 353 -21.73 4.53 -5.09
CA GLU A 353 -22.09 5.66 -5.95
C GLU A 353 -23.03 6.62 -5.18
N GLY A 354 -23.14 7.86 -5.68
CA GLY A 354 -24.04 8.88 -5.13
C GLY A 354 -23.39 9.85 -4.15
N GLU A 355 -24.18 10.82 -3.66
CA GLU A 355 -23.65 11.96 -2.91
C GLU A 355 -22.99 11.59 -1.57
N VAL A 356 -23.53 10.57 -0.88
CA VAL A 356 -22.97 10.11 0.40
C VAL A 356 -21.61 9.46 0.16
N TYR A 357 -21.49 8.63 -0.88
CA TYR A 357 -20.24 8.02 -1.30
C TYR A 357 -19.21 9.09 -1.70
N ASP A 358 -19.59 10.03 -2.58
CA ASP A 358 -18.74 11.14 -3.01
C ASP A 358 -18.23 11.95 -1.81
N SER A 359 -19.10 12.20 -0.82
CA SER A 359 -18.72 12.91 0.39
C SER A 359 -17.78 12.12 1.31
N ARG A 360 -17.86 10.78 1.33
CA ARG A 360 -16.92 9.92 2.07
C ARG A 360 -15.55 9.88 1.41
N ILE A 361 -15.52 9.78 0.08
CA ILE A 361 -14.29 9.86 -0.70
C ILE A 361 -13.62 11.21 -0.45
N GLN A 362 -14.37 12.30 -0.61
CA GLN A 362 -13.84 13.63 -0.41
C GLN A 362 -13.30 13.86 1.00
N GLY A 363 -14.07 13.47 2.03
CA GLY A 363 -13.63 13.60 3.41
C GLY A 363 -12.48 12.67 3.77
N GLY A 364 -12.40 11.51 3.11
CA GLY A 364 -11.30 10.58 3.21
C GLY A 364 -10.00 11.15 2.65
N ILE A 365 -10.01 11.68 1.43
CA ILE A 365 -8.82 12.31 0.80
C ILE A 365 -8.36 13.52 1.61
N LEU A 366 -9.30 14.37 2.07
CA LEU A 366 -8.95 15.54 2.88
C LEU A 366 -8.26 15.12 4.19
N ALA A 367 -8.77 14.07 4.81
CA ALA A 367 -8.16 13.53 6.02
C ALA A 367 -6.86 12.76 5.73
N ASP A 368 -6.71 12.14 4.56
CA ASP A 368 -5.46 11.49 4.11
C ASP A 368 -4.33 12.50 3.99
N GLY A 369 -4.54 13.59 3.24
CA GLY A 369 -3.55 14.66 3.10
C GLY A 369 -3.25 15.37 4.42
N PHE A 370 -4.28 15.60 5.27
CA PHE A 370 -4.07 16.17 6.61
C PHE A 370 -3.28 15.22 7.51
N ASN A 371 -3.57 13.93 7.45
CA ASN A 371 -2.87 12.89 8.20
C ASN A 371 -1.43 12.73 7.69
N GLY A 372 -1.17 12.86 6.38
CA GLY A 372 0.18 12.87 5.81
C GLY A 372 1.01 14.06 6.28
N LEU A 373 0.40 15.25 6.40
CA LEU A 373 1.04 16.41 7.01
C LEU A 373 1.34 16.15 8.49
N LEU A 374 0.35 15.68 9.25
CA LEU A 374 0.50 15.44 10.69
C LEU A 374 1.49 14.31 10.98
N SER A 375 1.55 13.26 10.15
CA SER A 375 2.51 12.17 10.30
C SER A 375 3.94 12.69 10.18
N CYS A 376 4.22 13.55 9.20
CA CYS A 376 5.53 14.16 9.01
C CYS A 376 5.94 15.05 10.19
N LEU A 377 5.01 15.81 10.78
CA LEU A 377 5.25 16.56 12.02
C LEU A 377 5.48 15.64 13.24
N CYS A 378 4.86 14.47 13.24
CA CYS A 378 5.07 13.40 14.21
C CYS A 378 6.26 12.49 13.86
N THR A 379 7.21 12.96 13.04
CA THR A 379 8.44 12.25 12.65
C THR A 379 8.27 11.02 11.76
N MET A 380 7.08 10.80 11.21
CA MET A 380 6.76 9.67 10.32
C MET A 380 6.59 10.13 8.88
N THR A 381 6.99 9.30 7.92
CA THR A 381 6.72 9.57 6.51
C THR A 381 5.21 9.63 6.20
N PRO A 382 4.81 10.14 5.02
CA PRO A 382 3.41 10.21 4.63
C PRO A 382 2.68 8.88 4.88
N MET A 383 1.53 8.99 5.52
CA MET A 383 0.65 7.86 5.82
C MET A 383 -0.62 7.97 4.98
N SER A 384 -1.18 6.84 4.58
CA SER A 384 -2.43 6.77 3.83
C SER A 384 -3.31 5.62 4.33
N THR A 385 -4.53 5.51 3.81
CA THR A 385 -5.44 4.40 4.15
C THR A 385 -4.86 3.05 3.72
N PHE A 386 -5.14 2.02 4.51
CA PHE A 386 -4.60 0.68 4.33
C PHE A 386 -5.65 -0.30 3.82
N ALA A 387 -5.46 -0.83 2.61
CA ALA A 387 -6.32 -1.84 1.98
C ALA A 387 -6.53 -3.13 2.79
N GLN A 388 -5.59 -3.50 3.67
CA GLN A 388 -5.63 -4.78 4.40
C GLN A 388 -6.86 -4.87 5.33
N ASN A 389 -7.37 -3.73 5.80
CA ASN A 389 -8.60 -3.67 6.60
C ASN A 389 -9.80 -4.33 5.88
N ASN A 390 -9.89 -4.20 4.56
CA ASN A 390 -10.98 -4.71 3.73
C ASN A 390 -11.00 -6.23 3.73
N GLY A 391 -9.82 -6.85 3.69
CA GLY A 391 -9.65 -8.28 3.88
C GLY A 391 -10.22 -8.75 5.22
N VAL A 392 -9.91 -8.05 6.31
CA VAL A 392 -10.42 -8.39 7.65
C VAL A 392 -11.94 -8.23 7.73
N ILE A 393 -12.51 -7.13 7.21
CA ILE A 393 -13.96 -6.89 7.20
C ILE A 393 -14.67 -7.97 6.39
N SER A 394 -14.13 -8.33 5.22
CA SER A 394 -14.74 -9.33 4.33
C SER A 394 -14.79 -10.73 4.96
N ILE A 395 -13.80 -11.09 5.79
CA ILE A 395 -13.73 -12.39 6.48
C ILE A 395 -14.56 -12.40 7.77
N THR A 396 -14.48 -11.33 8.57
CA THR A 396 -15.17 -11.22 9.87
C THR A 396 -16.63 -10.81 9.77
N LYS A 397 -17.04 -10.28 8.61
CA LYS A 397 -18.36 -9.69 8.38
C LYS A 397 -18.68 -8.58 9.39
N CYS A 398 -17.66 -7.85 9.85
CA CYS A 398 -17.82 -6.74 10.80
C CYS A 398 -17.20 -5.47 10.25
N ALA A 399 -18.06 -4.50 9.90
CA ALA A 399 -17.68 -3.16 9.48
C ALA A 399 -17.93 -2.12 10.59
N ASN A 400 -18.07 -2.56 11.85
CA ASN A 400 -18.46 -1.67 12.95
C ASN A 400 -17.31 -0.76 13.37
N ARG A 401 -17.57 0.55 13.46
CA ARG A 401 -16.57 1.56 13.85
C ARG A 401 -15.97 1.33 15.23
N MET A 402 -16.69 0.69 16.14
CA MET A 402 -16.16 0.35 17.47
C MET A 402 -14.98 -0.63 17.39
N ALA A 403 -14.98 -1.57 16.43
CA ALA A 403 -13.82 -2.44 16.22
C ALA A 403 -12.61 -1.63 15.73
N GLY A 404 -12.83 -0.66 14.84
CA GLY A 404 -11.81 0.29 14.41
C GLY A 404 -11.23 1.13 15.55
N TYR A 405 -12.07 1.64 16.46
CA TYR A 405 -11.59 2.38 17.63
C TYR A 405 -10.78 1.51 18.60
N TRP A 406 -11.21 0.27 18.84
CA TRP A 406 -10.41 -0.68 19.62
C TRP A 406 -9.09 -1.01 18.95
N CYS A 407 -9.08 -1.15 17.62
CA CYS A 407 -7.84 -1.31 16.87
C CYS A 407 -6.87 -0.13 17.09
N CYS A 408 -7.36 1.11 16.99
CA CYS A 408 -6.55 2.30 17.26
C CYS A 408 -5.99 2.30 18.68
N PHE A 409 -6.82 1.91 19.66
CA PHE A 409 -6.39 1.76 21.04
C PHE A 409 -5.23 0.77 21.18
N PHE A 410 -5.32 -0.42 20.58
CA PHE A 410 -4.23 -1.40 20.64
C PHE A 410 -2.96 -0.92 19.94
N LEU A 411 -3.06 -0.27 18.78
CA LEU A 411 -1.89 0.29 18.09
C LEU A 411 -1.17 1.34 18.96
N ILE A 412 -1.92 2.25 19.57
CA ILE A 412 -1.35 3.26 20.48
C ILE A 412 -0.70 2.58 21.69
N VAL A 413 -1.36 1.62 22.31
CA VAL A 413 -0.82 0.90 23.48
C VAL A 413 0.45 0.12 23.11
N MET A 414 0.46 -0.60 21.99
CA MET A 414 1.64 -1.33 21.50
C MET A 414 2.80 -0.39 21.18
N GLY A 415 2.53 0.81 20.65
CA GLY A 415 3.56 1.80 20.36
C GLY A 415 4.09 2.50 21.61
N ILE A 416 3.26 2.75 22.63
CA ILE A 416 3.71 3.33 23.91
C ILE A 416 4.70 2.39 24.60
N PHE A 417 4.45 1.07 24.59
CA PHE A 417 5.35 0.08 25.18
C PHE A 417 6.54 -0.23 24.26
N ALA A 418 7.56 0.63 24.28
CA ALA A 418 8.72 0.56 23.38
C ALA A 418 9.50 -0.76 23.41
N LYS A 419 9.41 -1.57 24.48
CA LYS A 419 9.93 -2.95 24.51
C LYS A 419 9.35 -3.82 23.39
N PHE A 420 8.07 -3.61 23.03
CA PHE A 420 7.43 -4.29 21.92
C PHE A 420 8.07 -3.91 20.58
N ALA A 421 8.32 -2.62 20.36
CA ALA A 421 9.03 -2.16 19.17
C ALA A 421 10.47 -2.68 19.12
N ALA A 422 11.18 -2.70 20.25
CA ALA A 422 12.52 -3.29 20.34
C ALA A 422 12.53 -4.77 19.96
N ALA A 423 11.53 -5.54 20.40
CA ALA A 423 11.37 -6.93 19.98
C ALA A 423 11.14 -7.08 18.47
N LEU A 424 10.42 -6.15 17.84
CA LEU A 424 10.20 -6.13 16.39
C LEU A 424 11.46 -5.76 15.60
N VAL A 425 12.28 -4.81 16.09
CA VAL A 425 13.56 -4.46 15.47
C VAL A 425 14.57 -5.60 15.58
N SER A 426 14.53 -6.38 16.67
CA SER A 426 15.38 -7.57 16.87
C SER A 426 14.99 -8.78 16.00
N ILE A 427 13.95 -8.67 15.17
CA ILE A 427 13.55 -9.77 14.29
C ILE A 427 14.63 -9.98 13.21
N PRO A 428 15.10 -11.23 13.01
CA PRO A 428 16.06 -11.53 11.95
C PRO A 428 15.53 -11.15 10.58
N LYS A 429 16.39 -10.52 9.75
CA LYS A 429 16.02 -10.05 8.41
C LYS A 429 15.41 -11.14 7.54
N ALA A 430 15.89 -12.38 7.63
CA ALA A 430 15.34 -13.50 6.87
C ALA A 430 13.86 -13.79 7.19
N VAL A 431 13.46 -13.67 8.47
CA VAL A 431 12.08 -13.85 8.93
C VAL A 431 11.22 -12.67 8.47
N LEU A 432 11.74 -11.44 8.66
CA LEU A 432 11.09 -10.22 8.19
C LEU A 432 10.87 -10.27 6.66
N GLY A 433 11.87 -10.69 5.90
CA GLY A 433 11.86 -10.82 4.45
C GLY A 433 10.85 -11.83 3.92
N GLY A 434 10.71 -12.99 4.57
CA GLY A 434 9.65 -13.95 4.23
C GLY A 434 8.24 -13.37 4.39
N MET A 435 8.03 -12.58 5.44
CA MET A 435 6.75 -11.90 5.71
C MET A 435 6.51 -10.71 4.77
N THR A 436 7.49 -9.81 4.61
CA THR A 436 7.35 -8.60 3.78
C THR A 436 7.26 -8.95 2.30
N THR A 437 7.95 -9.99 1.83
CA THR A 437 7.78 -10.51 0.47
C THR A 437 6.33 -10.89 0.19
N PHE A 438 5.67 -11.61 1.12
CA PHE A 438 4.25 -11.95 1.01
C PHE A 438 3.38 -10.69 0.99
N LEU A 439 3.65 -9.75 1.89
CA LEU A 439 2.93 -8.47 2.01
C LEU A 439 3.02 -7.65 0.71
N PHE A 440 4.22 -7.45 0.16
CA PHE A 440 4.43 -6.67 -1.06
C PHE A 440 3.85 -7.35 -2.30
N THR A 441 3.92 -8.69 -2.36
CA THR A 441 3.24 -9.45 -3.41
C THR A 441 1.73 -9.29 -3.29
N SER A 442 1.17 -9.26 -2.08
CA SER A 442 -0.26 -8.98 -1.88
C SER A 442 -0.65 -7.58 -2.36
N VAL A 443 0.20 -6.56 -2.17
CA VAL A 443 -0.02 -5.20 -2.71
C VAL A 443 -0.04 -5.23 -4.25
N ALA A 444 0.92 -5.93 -4.88
CA ALA A 444 0.94 -6.11 -6.34
C ALA A 444 -0.35 -6.80 -6.85
N VAL A 445 -0.82 -7.84 -6.15
CA VAL A 445 -2.09 -8.52 -6.47
C VAL A 445 -3.30 -7.60 -6.29
N SER A 446 -3.33 -6.73 -5.27
CA SER A 446 -4.38 -5.72 -5.14
C SER A 446 -4.40 -4.76 -6.34
N GLY A 447 -3.23 -4.34 -6.84
CA GLY A 447 -3.14 -3.59 -8.10
C GLY A 447 -3.75 -4.32 -9.29
N LEU A 448 -3.48 -5.62 -9.44
CA LEU A 448 -4.11 -6.46 -10.47
C LEU A 448 -5.64 -6.57 -10.31
N SER A 449 -6.11 -6.66 -9.06
CA SER A 449 -7.54 -6.68 -8.78
C SER A 449 -8.22 -5.37 -9.20
N ILE A 450 -7.56 -4.22 -8.99
CA ILE A 450 -8.04 -2.90 -9.45
C ILE A 450 -8.10 -2.86 -10.98
N ILE A 451 -7.04 -3.30 -11.68
CA ILE A 451 -7.00 -3.35 -13.15
C ILE A 451 -8.17 -4.21 -13.69
N SER A 452 -8.46 -5.32 -13.00
CA SER A 452 -9.49 -6.29 -13.41
C SER A 452 -10.93 -5.77 -13.27
N THR A 453 -11.14 -4.58 -12.69
CA THR A 453 -12.47 -3.93 -12.62
C THR A 453 -12.90 -3.30 -13.95
N VAL A 454 -11.97 -3.13 -14.89
CA VAL A 454 -12.23 -2.49 -16.19
C VAL A 454 -12.14 -3.54 -17.30
N PRO A 455 -13.02 -3.49 -18.33
CA PRO A 455 -12.93 -4.39 -19.47
C PRO A 455 -11.61 -4.25 -20.21
N PHE A 456 -10.99 -5.39 -20.56
CA PHE A 456 -9.73 -5.45 -21.32
C PHE A 456 -9.96 -5.26 -22.83
N THR A 457 -10.54 -4.11 -23.20
CA THR A 457 -10.70 -3.66 -24.59
C THR A 457 -9.34 -3.45 -25.26
N ARG A 458 -9.32 -3.32 -26.60
CA ARG A 458 -8.07 -3.04 -27.33
C ARG A 458 -7.39 -1.77 -26.82
N ARG A 459 -8.17 -0.70 -26.60
CA ARG A 459 -7.72 0.57 -26.01
C ARG A 459 -7.10 0.35 -24.63
N ASN A 460 -7.82 -0.30 -23.73
CA ASN A 460 -7.38 -0.45 -22.34
C ASN A 460 -6.12 -1.31 -22.24
N ARG A 461 -6.02 -2.39 -23.03
CA ARG A 461 -4.80 -3.21 -23.14
C ARG A 461 -3.60 -2.39 -23.64
N PHE A 462 -3.82 -1.52 -24.63
CA PHE A 462 -2.75 -0.65 -25.14
C PHE A 462 -2.25 0.34 -24.09
N ILE A 463 -3.17 1.07 -23.44
CA ILE A 463 -2.84 2.02 -22.36
C ILE A 463 -2.09 1.32 -21.24
N LEU A 464 -2.57 0.15 -20.81
CA LEU A 464 -1.94 -0.67 -19.77
C LEU A 464 -0.51 -1.09 -20.17
N THR A 465 -0.34 -1.58 -21.40
CA THR A 465 0.96 -2.04 -21.90
C THR A 465 1.97 -0.88 -21.97
N ALA A 466 1.56 0.24 -22.55
CA ALA A 466 2.43 1.41 -22.75
C ALA A 466 2.77 2.13 -21.43
N SER A 467 1.85 2.14 -20.46
CA SER A 467 2.13 2.68 -19.13
C SER A 467 3.04 1.77 -18.30
N LEU A 468 2.85 0.45 -18.35
CA LEU A 468 3.66 -0.51 -17.59
C LEU A 468 5.08 -0.67 -18.14
N VAL A 469 5.28 -0.64 -19.46
CA VAL A 469 6.62 -0.90 -20.05
C VAL A 469 7.67 0.09 -19.54
N LEU A 470 7.32 1.37 -19.40
CA LEU A 470 8.24 2.39 -18.92
C LEU A 470 8.50 2.27 -17.41
N GLY A 471 7.47 2.00 -16.62
CA GLY A 471 7.64 1.84 -15.17
C GLY A 471 8.34 0.54 -14.78
N LEU A 472 8.04 -0.58 -15.45
CA LEU A 472 8.78 -1.84 -15.29
C LEU A 472 10.23 -1.67 -15.73
N GLY A 473 10.48 -1.01 -16.87
CA GLY A 473 11.84 -0.71 -17.33
C GLY A 473 12.65 0.05 -16.28
N SER A 474 12.05 1.10 -15.71
CA SER A 474 12.65 1.87 -14.62
C SER A 474 12.85 1.08 -13.32
N THR A 475 12.02 0.09 -13.04
CA THR A 475 12.11 -0.73 -11.83
C THR A 475 13.15 -1.84 -11.98
N MET A 476 13.32 -2.37 -13.20
CA MET A 476 14.20 -3.50 -13.49
C MET A 476 15.63 -3.09 -13.86
N VAL A 477 15.84 -1.86 -14.32
CA VAL A 477 17.15 -1.35 -14.72
C VAL A 477 17.50 -0.15 -13.86
N ASP A 478 18.43 -0.32 -12.91
CA ASP A 478 18.93 0.80 -12.10
C ASP A 478 19.89 1.70 -12.91
N GLY A 479 19.86 3.02 -12.65
CA GLY A 479 20.82 3.99 -13.18
C GLY A 479 20.77 4.22 -14.69
N TRP A 480 19.74 3.72 -15.38
CA TRP A 480 19.65 3.86 -16.84
C TRP A 480 19.46 5.31 -17.31
N PHE A 481 18.96 6.18 -16.42
CA PHE A 481 18.82 7.62 -16.67
C PHE A 481 19.99 8.48 -16.18
N ASP A 482 20.96 7.90 -15.45
CA ASP A 482 22.08 8.65 -14.85
C ASP A 482 22.93 9.38 -15.88
N LYS A 483 22.94 8.91 -17.13
CA LYS A 483 23.73 9.48 -18.24
C LYS A 483 22.95 10.46 -19.12
N VAL A 484 21.65 10.62 -18.90
CA VAL A 484 20.79 11.47 -19.73
C VAL A 484 20.81 12.91 -19.23
N PHE A 485 20.73 13.11 -17.92
CA PHE A 485 20.71 14.43 -17.30
C PHE A 485 21.93 14.64 -16.39
N THR A 486 23.12 14.78 -17.00
CA THR A 486 24.36 15.10 -16.29
C THR A 486 24.67 16.59 -16.35
N TYR A 487 25.01 17.19 -15.22
CA TYR A 487 25.47 18.57 -15.13
C TYR A 487 26.68 18.68 -14.22
N ASP A 488 27.83 19.01 -14.83
CA ASP A 488 29.13 19.13 -14.16
C ASP A 488 29.48 20.59 -13.77
N GLY A 489 28.54 21.52 -13.89
CA GLY A 489 28.76 22.92 -13.49
C GLY A 489 28.50 23.19 -12.01
N ASP A 490 28.88 24.38 -11.55
CA ASP A 490 28.77 24.78 -10.13
C ASP A 490 27.35 25.18 -9.69
N ASN A 491 26.39 25.24 -10.61
CA ASN A 491 25.01 25.63 -10.31
C ASN A 491 24.26 24.52 -9.56
N ARG A 492 24.27 24.63 -8.23
CA ARG A 492 23.57 23.71 -7.31
C ARG A 492 22.08 23.59 -7.60
N SER A 493 21.41 24.67 -8.02
CA SER A 493 19.98 24.66 -8.32
C SER A 493 19.67 23.86 -9.59
N LEU A 494 20.49 24.01 -10.62
CA LEU A 494 20.33 23.25 -11.87
C LEU A 494 20.66 21.76 -11.66
N LYS A 495 21.72 21.47 -10.91
CA LYS A 495 22.05 20.10 -10.49
C LYS A 495 20.90 19.48 -9.70
N GLY A 496 20.33 20.20 -8.75
CA GLY A 496 19.17 19.77 -7.97
C GLY A 496 17.93 19.51 -8.83
N PHE A 497 17.68 20.33 -9.85
CA PHE A 497 16.56 20.14 -10.77
C PHE A 497 16.73 18.88 -11.63
N PHE A 498 17.91 18.63 -12.18
CA PHE A 498 18.18 17.39 -12.91
C PHE A 498 18.09 16.16 -12.02
N ASN A 499 18.62 16.25 -10.79
CA ASN A 499 18.43 15.22 -9.78
C ASN A 499 16.94 14.94 -9.50
N ALA A 500 16.10 15.98 -9.48
CA ALA A 500 14.66 15.82 -9.33
C ALA A 500 14.04 15.04 -10.51
N ILE A 501 14.45 15.38 -11.75
CA ILE A 501 13.99 14.69 -12.96
C ILE A 501 14.42 13.23 -12.94
N VAL A 502 15.69 12.96 -12.62
CA VAL A 502 16.22 11.59 -12.48
C VAL A 502 15.42 10.83 -11.43
N LEU A 503 15.18 11.42 -10.25
CA LEU A 503 14.43 10.77 -9.18
C LEU A 503 12.99 10.43 -9.58
N VAL A 504 12.30 11.29 -10.34
CA VAL A 504 10.96 10.98 -10.88
C VAL A 504 11.03 9.87 -11.93
N LEU A 505 11.98 9.95 -12.85
CA LEU A 505 12.12 9.01 -13.95
C LEU A 505 12.57 7.62 -13.51
N GLU A 506 13.35 7.54 -12.42
CA GLU A 506 13.72 6.29 -11.76
C GLU A 506 12.61 5.73 -10.85
N THR A 507 11.59 6.54 -10.53
CA THR A 507 10.43 6.08 -9.76
C THR A 507 9.42 5.44 -10.71
N GLY A 508 9.53 4.13 -10.90
CA GLY A 508 8.75 3.38 -11.90
C GLY A 508 7.24 3.62 -11.88
N PHE A 509 6.62 3.64 -10.69
CA PHE A 509 5.18 3.91 -10.58
C PHE A 509 4.80 5.35 -10.96
N ALA A 510 5.68 6.34 -10.74
CA ALA A 510 5.41 7.73 -11.08
C ALA A 510 5.39 7.90 -12.60
N VAL A 511 6.33 7.26 -13.29
CA VAL A 511 6.37 7.20 -14.76
C VAL A 511 5.13 6.51 -15.30
N THR A 512 4.74 5.36 -14.75
CA THR A 512 3.52 4.65 -15.15
C THR A 512 2.27 5.46 -14.93
N GLY A 513 2.14 6.15 -13.79
CA GLY A 513 1.01 7.04 -13.53
C GLY A 513 0.94 8.18 -14.53
N PHE A 514 2.05 8.88 -14.77
CA PHE A 514 2.12 9.99 -15.73
C PHE A 514 1.73 9.55 -17.15
N VAL A 515 2.34 8.46 -17.64
CA VAL A 515 2.08 7.92 -18.97
C VAL A 515 0.64 7.39 -19.07
N GLY A 516 0.16 6.73 -18.02
CA GLY A 516 -1.21 6.23 -17.93
C GLY A 516 -2.25 7.36 -18.04
N VAL A 517 -2.08 8.45 -17.28
CA VAL A 517 -2.95 9.63 -17.37
C VAL A 517 -2.89 10.23 -18.77
N PHE A 518 -1.68 10.46 -19.29
CA PHE A 518 -1.49 11.04 -20.62
C PHE A 518 -2.18 10.22 -21.71
N LEU A 519 -1.94 8.90 -21.75
CA LEU A 519 -2.53 8.02 -22.75
C LEU A 519 -4.04 7.87 -22.58
N ASN A 520 -4.55 7.84 -21.35
CA ASN A 520 -5.98 7.77 -21.10
C ASN A 520 -6.71 9.03 -21.58
N LEU A 521 -6.09 10.21 -21.46
CA LEU A 521 -6.65 11.46 -21.97
C LEU A 521 -6.45 11.63 -23.48
N PHE A 522 -5.35 11.11 -24.03
CA PHE A 522 -5.01 11.25 -25.45
C PHE A 522 -5.77 10.27 -26.34
N ILE A 523 -5.96 9.03 -25.89
CA ILE A 523 -6.69 8.00 -26.62
C ILE A 523 -8.14 8.03 -26.17
N GLY A 524 -9.01 8.58 -27.02
CA GLY A 524 -10.46 8.61 -26.79
C GLY A 524 -11.04 7.21 -26.59
N GLU A 525 -12.13 7.11 -25.84
CA GLU A 525 -12.93 5.88 -25.81
C GLU A 525 -13.53 5.69 -27.21
N GLU A 526 -13.14 4.63 -27.90
CA GLU A 526 -13.90 4.14 -29.05
C GLU A 526 -15.22 3.62 -28.48
N GLU A 527 -16.36 4.11 -28.98
CA GLU A 527 -17.63 3.44 -28.76
C GLU A 527 -17.45 2.04 -29.39
N GLU A 528 -17.28 1.01 -28.55
CA GLU A 528 -17.48 -0.35 -29.02
C GLU A 528 -18.95 -0.42 -29.43
N GLU A 529 -19.25 -0.25 -30.72
CA GLU A 529 -20.52 -0.71 -31.27
C GLU A 529 -20.70 -2.13 -30.74
N ASP A 530 -21.86 -2.40 -30.12
CA ASP A 530 -22.33 -3.72 -29.69
C ASP A 530 -22.44 -4.67 -30.91
N THR A 531 -21.33 -4.92 -31.58
CA THR A 531 -21.17 -5.97 -32.56
C THR A 531 -20.78 -7.18 -31.73
N ALA A 532 -21.79 -7.83 -31.16
CA ALA A 532 -21.67 -9.25 -30.86
C ALA A 532 -20.95 -9.89 -32.06
N PRO A 533 -19.88 -10.68 -31.85
CA PRO A 533 -19.22 -11.33 -32.96
C PRO A 533 -20.28 -12.12 -33.70
N MET A 534 -20.64 -11.66 -34.90
CA MET A 534 -21.51 -12.38 -35.79
C MET A 534 -20.69 -13.58 -36.22
N TYR A 535 -20.83 -14.69 -35.49
CA TYR A 535 -20.31 -15.97 -35.93
C TYR A 535 -21.11 -16.32 -37.17
N LEU A 536 -20.55 -16.05 -38.34
CA LEU A 536 -21.08 -16.55 -39.60
C LEU A 536 -21.02 -18.08 -39.52
N GLU A 537 -22.16 -18.71 -39.22
CA GLU A 537 -22.31 -20.15 -39.41
C GLU A 537 -22.22 -20.44 -40.91
N GLY A 538 -21.58 -21.56 -41.27
CA GLY A 538 -20.94 -21.80 -42.56
C GLY A 538 -21.78 -21.69 -43.85
N ASP A 539 -23.09 -21.42 -43.75
CA ASP A 539 -23.93 -21.16 -44.92
C ASP A 539 -23.93 -19.67 -45.34
N GLU A 540 -23.68 -18.71 -44.44
CA GLU A 540 -23.63 -17.27 -44.79
C GLU A 540 -22.29 -16.85 -45.43
N VAL A 541 -21.24 -17.66 -45.28
CA VAL A 541 -19.94 -17.42 -45.95
C VAL A 541 -20.05 -17.63 -47.46
N HIS A 542 -20.95 -18.52 -47.91
CA HIS A 542 -21.16 -18.78 -49.34
C HIS A 542 -21.95 -17.68 -50.06
N GLU A 543 -22.82 -16.94 -49.36
CA GLU A 543 -23.54 -15.81 -49.97
C GLU A 543 -22.63 -14.58 -50.15
N LEU A 544 -21.66 -14.36 -49.25
CA LEU A 544 -20.68 -13.29 -49.39
C LEU A 544 -19.66 -13.56 -50.50
N ASP A 545 -19.23 -14.82 -50.69
CA ASP A 545 -18.36 -15.18 -51.82
C ASP A 545 -19.08 -15.01 -53.17
N ASN A 546 -20.38 -15.33 -53.24
CA ASN A 546 -21.17 -15.11 -54.45
C ASN A 546 -21.43 -13.63 -54.75
N GLN A 547 -21.68 -12.79 -53.73
CA GLN A 547 -21.80 -11.34 -53.93
C GLN A 547 -20.47 -10.70 -54.33
N SER A 548 -19.35 -11.18 -53.79
CA SER A 548 -18.00 -10.77 -54.18
C SER A 548 -17.70 -11.15 -55.64
N ALA A 549 -18.06 -12.36 -56.04
CA ALA A 549 -17.88 -12.86 -57.41
C ALA A 549 -18.79 -12.14 -58.43
N GLU A 550 -20.01 -11.75 -58.05
CA GLU A 550 -20.91 -10.94 -58.89
C GLU A 550 -20.40 -9.49 -59.06
N LEU A 551 -19.78 -8.90 -58.03
CA LEU A 551 -19.14 -7.58 -58.09
C LEU A 551 -17.84 -7.58 -58.92
N GLU A 552 -17.04 -8.65 -58.85
CA GLU A 552 -15.86 -8.84 -59.72
C GLU A 552 -16.25 -9.16 -61.17
N GLY A 553 -17.35 -9.89 -61.39
CA GLY A 553 -17.89 -10.16 -62.74
C GLY A 553 -18.45 -8.91 -63.44
N SER A 554 -19.07 -7.99 -62.69
CA SER A 554 -19.64 -6.75 -63.22
C SER A 554 -18.57 -5.69 -63.53
N SER A 555 -17.49 -5.63 -62.74
CA SER A 555 -16.34 -4.76 -63.04
C SER A 555 -15.51 -5.25 -64.24
N ALA A 556 -15.42 -6.56 -64.45
CA ALA A 556 -14.78 -7.14 -65.63
C ALA A 556 -15.55 -6.89 -66.94
N SER A 557 -16.89 -6.86 -66.91
CA SER A 557 -17.72 -6.57 -68.10
C SER A 557 -17.70 -5.09 -68.49
N MET A 558 -17.67 -4.17 -67.51
CA MET A 558 -17.50 -2.73 -67.77
C MET A 558 -16.13 -2.38 -68.37
N SER A 559 -15.06 -3.10 -68.02
CA SER A 559 -13.73 -2.87 -68.59
C SER A 559 -13.61 -3.29 -70.07
N LYS A 560 -14.35 -4.33 -70.50
CA LYS A 560 -14.34 -4.79 -71.90
C LYS A 560 -15.18 -3.90 -72.82
N GLU A 561 -16.25 -3.29 -72.33
CA GLU A 561 -17.05 -2.32 -73.10
C GLU A 561 -16.34 -0.97 -73.28
N GLN A 562 -15.51 -0.54 -72.31
CA GLN A 562 -14.73 0.69 -72.43
C GLN A 562 -13.48 0.54 -73.33
N VAL A 563 -12.89 -0.66 -73.43
CA VAL A 563 -11.76 -0.90 -74.34
C VAL A 563 -12.22 -1.10 -75.80
N MET A 564 -13.45 -1.58 -76.04
CA MET A 564 -13.96 -1.75 -77.41
C MET A 564 -14.46 -0.45 -78.06
N ASN A 565 -14.75 0.59 -77.26
CA ASN A 565 -15.15 1.92 -77.75
C ASN A 565 -14.00 2.91 -78.00
N GLN A 566 -12.75 2.56 -77.67
CA GLN A 566 -11.57 3.38 -78.00
C GLN A 566 -10.86 3.00 -79.31
N THR A 567 -11.39 2.03 -80.07
CA THR A 567 -10.86 1.68 -81.42
C THR A 567 -11.73 2.21 -82.57
N LYS A 568 -12.70 3.08 -82.28
CA LYS A 568 -13.44 3.88 -83.27
C LYS A 568 -13.69 5.31 -82.76
N SER A 569 -12.63 6.09 -82.63
CA SER A 569 -12.61 7.53 -82.99
C SER A 569 -11.20 8.07 -82.94
#